data_AF-A0A956YPZ1-F1
#
_entry.id   AF-A0A956YPZ1-F1
#
_cell.length_a   1.000
_cell.length_b   1.000
_cell.length_c   1.000
_cell.angle_alpha   90.00
_cell.angle_beta   90.00
_cell.angle_gamma   90.00
#
_symmetry.space_group_name_H-M   'P 1'
#
loop_
_entity.id
_entity.type
_entity.pdbx_description
1 polymer ?
#
loop_
_entity_poly.entity_id
_entity_poly.type
_entity_poly.pdbx_seq_one_letter_code
_entity_poly.pdbx_strand_id
1 'polypeptide(L)'
;MENQTIHLLPKPVTVVEVGPPFVLTSAAHIVAIEDALAAGNLLADYLRPATGFALPVVAVSDAEHPAIRLLIDPEVGDDDEAYRLDVNAETVILRAPALAGLFHALQTLRQLLPPEIYGASLVTDMRWTIPGVTIEDRPRFPWRGGHLDVSRHFFPAHYIKRYIDLLALHKFNRFHWHLTD
;
A
#
# COMPACT_ATOMS: atom_id res chain seq x y z
N MET A 1 -21.47 -5.44 -14.87
CA MET A 1 -20.34 -4.94 -14.06
C MET A 1 -20.61 -5.41 -12.65
N GLU A 2 -19.93 -6.46 -12.22
CA GLU A 2 -20.08 -6.99 -10.86
C GLU A 2 -19.61 -5.94 -9.87
N ASN A 3 -20.47 -5.59 -8.91
CA ASN A 3 -20.15 -4.62 -7.87
C ASN A 3 -19.20 -5.31 -6.87
N GLN A 4 -17.89 -5.17 -7.09
CA GLN A 4 -16.87 -5.80 -6.26
C GLN A 4 -16.91 -5.13 -4.89
N THR A 5 -17.43 -5.85 -3.88
CA THR A 5 -17.55 -5.31 -2.52
C THR A 5 -16.16 -5.08 -1.95
N ILE A 6 -15.86 -3.86 -1.52
CA ILE A 6 -14.54 -3.48 -1.02
C ILE A 6 -14.35 -4.00 0.40
N HIS A 7 -13.41 -4.94 0.56
CA HIS A 7 -13.06 -5.55 1.84
C HIS A 7 -11.65 -5.18 2.25
N LEU A 8 -11.52 -4.21 3.14
CA LEU A 8 -10.25 -3.72 3.65
C LEU A 8 -10.02 -4.17 5.10
N LEU A 9 -8.81 -4.63 5.38
CA LEU A 9 -8.36 -5.09 6.68
C LEU A 9 -7.05 -4.37 7.07
N PRO A 10 -7.03 -3.61 8.18
CA PRO A 10 -8.17 -3.22 9.02
C PRO A 10 -9.22 -2.38 8.28
N LYS A 11 -10.45 -2.33 8.81
CA LYS A 11 -11.50 -1.46 8.29
C LYS A 11 -11.07 0.02 8.45
N PRO A 12 -10.99 0.81 7.38
CA PRO A 12 -10.65 2.23 7.45
C PRO A 12 -11.70 3.05 8.21
N VAL A 13 -11.33 4.27 8.59
CA VAL A 13 -12.28 5.24 9.18
C VAL A 13 -13.40 5.56 8.18
N THR A 14 -13.07 5.91 6.94
CA THR A 14 -14.05 6.14 5.87
C THR A 14 -13.66 5.47 4.57
N VAL A 15 -14.66 5.02 3.81
CA VAL A 15 -14.51 4.52 2.43
C VAL A 15 -15.73 5.02 1.65
N VAL A 16 -15.50 5.75 0.56
CA VAL A 16 -16.55 6.26 -0.32
C VAL A 16 -16.23 5.81 -1.74
N GLU A 17 -17.09 5.01 -2.35
CA GLU A 17 -16.95 4.61 -3.76
C GLU A 17 -17.29 5.78 -4.69
N VAL A 18 -16.41 6.05 -5.66
CA VAL A 18 -16.52 7.19 -6.58
C VAL A 18 -16.12 6.80 -8.00
N GLY A 19 -16.99 7.10 -8.98
CA GLY A 19 -16.63 7.05 -10.39
C GLY A 19 -16.16 5.68 -10.93
N PRO A 20 -15.49 5.66 -12.10
CA PRO A 20 -14.96 4.43 -12.70
C PRO A 20 -13.66 3.98 -12.03
N PRO A 21 -13.29 2.69 -12.15
CA PRO A 21 -12.02 2.19 -11.65
C PRO A 21 -10.82 2.74 -12.43
N PHE A 22 -9.69 2.86 -11.73
CA PHE A 22 -8.37 3.06 -12.34
C PHE A 22 -7.87 1.74 -12.93
N VAL A 23 -7.26 1.79 -14.12
CA VAL A 23 -6.63 0.62 -14.75
C VAL A 23 -5.12 0.81 -14.74
N LEU A 24 -4.41 -0.01 -13.96
CA LEU A 24 -2.96 -0.03 -13.94
C LEU A 24 -2.44 -0.70 -15.21
N THR A 25 -1.57 -0.01 -15.94
CA THR A 25 -0.97 -0.49 -17.19
C THR A 25 0.55 -0.35 -17.15
N SER A 26 1.24 -0.93 -18.14
CA SER A 26 2.69 -0.80 -18.29
C SER A 26 3.18 0.63 -18.54
N ALA A 27 2.29 1.53 -18.95
CA ALA A 27 2.58 2.96 -19.14
C ALA A 27 2.50 3.76 -17.82
N ALA A 28 2.05 3.17 -16.72
CA ALA A 28 1.89 3.90 -15.48
C ALA A 28 3.23 4.28 -14.85
N HIS A 29 3.30 5.51 -14.34
CA HIS A 29 4.43 6.02 -13.58
C HIS A 29 4.08 6.17 -12.10
N ILE A 30 5.06 5.95 -11.23
CA ILE A 30 4.94 6.27 -9.80
C ILE A 30 5.63 7.62 -9.59
N VAL A 31 4.87 8.65 -9.24
CA VAL A 31 5.38 9.99 -8.97
C VAL A 31 5.64 10.13 -7.49
N ALA A 32 6.90 10.29 -7.12
CA ALA A 32 7.33 10.52 -5.75
C ALA A 32 8.59 11.39 -5.75
N ILE A 33 8.65 12.35 -4.82
CA ILE A 33 9.80 13.23 -4.61
C ILE A 33 10.24 13.16 -3.15
N GLU A 34 11.50 13.54 -2.90
CA GLU A 34 12.03 13.77 -1.56
C GLU A 34 11.65 12.65 -0.58
N ASP A 35 10.95 12.97 0.50
CA ASP A 35 10.58 12.07 1.57
C ASP A 35 9.62 10.94 1.13
N ALA A 36 8.89 11.12 0.02
CA ALA A 36 8.01 10.08 -0.53
C ALA A 36 8.75 9.04 -1.40
N LEU A 37 10.01 9.29 -1.78
CA LEU A 37 10.76 8.43 -2.72
C LEU A 37 10.92 7.00 -2.20
N ALA A 38 11.15 6.82 -0.90
CA ALA A 38 11.26 5.51 -0.28
C ALA A 38 9.95 4.70 -0.41
N ALA A 39 8.81 5.33 -0.18
CA ALA A 39 7.50 4.70 -0.36
C ALA A 39 7.20 4.41 -1.84
N GLY A 40 7.60 5.29 -2.75
CA GLY A 40 7.43 5.09 -4.19
C GLY A 40 8.19 3.87 -4.71
N ASN A 41 9.46 3.73 -4.31
CA ASN A 41 10.28 2.55 -4.65
C ASN A 41 9.70 1.27 -4.04
N LEU A 42 9.29 1.31 -2.78
CA LEU A 42 8.67 0.16 -2.12
C LEU A 42 7.38 -0.27 -2.82
N LEU A 43 6.54 0.69 -3.24
CA LEU A 43 5.34 0.38 -4.02
C LEU A 43 5.71 -0.30 -5.34
N ALA A 44 6.70 0.23 -6.06
CA ALA A 44 7.15 -0.38 -7.30
C ALA A 44 7.62 -1.83 -7.08
N ASP A 45 8.37 -2.09 -6.01
CA ASP A 45 8.85 -3.43 -5.65
C ASP A 45 7.71 -4.40 -5.29
N TYR A 46 6.62 -3.89 -4.71
CA TYR A 46 5.42 -4.71 -4.47
C TYR A 46 4.67 -5.06 -5.75
N LEU A 47 4.61 -4.15 -6.73
CA LEU A 47 3.77 -4.32 -7.91
C LEU A 47 4.47 -5.05 -9.07
N ARG A 48 5.78 -4.81 -9.27
CA ARG A 48 6.56 -5.35 -10.39
C ARG A 48 6.50 -6.88 -10.53
N PRO A 49 6.63 -7.70 -9.46
CA PRO A 49 6.72 -9.15 -9.62
C PRO A 49 5.49 -9.77 -10.27
N ALA A 50 4.30 -9.36 -9.83
CA ALA A 50 3.04 -9.89 -10.33
C ALA A 50 2.61 -9.23 -11.65
N THR A 51 2.80 -7.91 -11.78
CA THR A 51 2.35 -7.17 -12.98
C THR A 51 3.29 -7.32 -14.18
N GLY A 52 4.59 -7.49 -13.96
CA GLY A 52 5.61 -7.39 -15.00
C GLY A 52 5.83 -5.98 -15.56
N PHE A 53 5.16 -4.96 -15.01
CA PHE A 53 5.30 -3.58 -15.46
C PHE A 53 6.55 -2.93 -14.87
N ALA A 54 7.24 -2.09 -15.66
CA ALA A 54 8.46 -1.42 -15.19
C ALA A 54 8.19 -0.43 -14.04
N LEU A 55 7.06 0.28 -14.10
CA LEU A 55 6.60 1.26 -13.09
C LEU A 55 7.76 2.16 -12.61
N PRO A 56 8.33 2.99 -13.49
CA PRO A 56 9.43 3.86 -13.11
C PRO A 56 8.96 4.84 -12.02
N VAL A 57 9.84 5.07 -11.05
CA VAL A 57 9.63 6.07 -10.00
C VAL A 57 10.29 7.36 -10.45
N VAL A 58 9.49 8.41 -10.64
CA VAL A 58 9.89 9.68 -11.25
C VAL A 58 9.47 10.86 -10.39
N ALA A 59 10.18 11.98 -10.52
CA ALA A 59 9.83 13.21 -9.79
C ALA A 59 8.59 13.91 -10.37
N VAL A 60 8.36 13.77 -11.68
CA VAL A 60 7.24 14.39 -12.40
C VAL A 60 6.71 13.40 -13.43
N SER A 61 5.39 13.34 -13.60
CA SER A 61 4.74 12.69 -14.73
C SER A 61 4.02 13.73 -15.56
N ASP A 62 4.10 13.58 -16.87
CA ASP A 62 3.26 14.25 -17.85
C ASP A 62 1.83 13.67 -17.85
N ALA A 63 0.91 14.36 -18.53
CA ALA A 63 -0.50 13.99 -18.60
C ALA A 63 -0.77 12.75 -19.48
N GLU A 64 0.21 12.31 -20.27
CA GLU A 64 0.08 11.15 -21.15
C GLU A 64 0.17 9.81 -20.40
N HIS A 65 0.76 9.80 -19.19
CA HIS A 65 0.95 8.59 -18.41
C HIS A 65 0.05 8.60 -17.17
N PRO A 66 -0.90 7.65 -17.02
CA PRO A 66 -1.72 7.56 -15.82
C PRO A 66 -0.81 7.30 -14.60
N ALA A 67 -0.92 8.17 -13.60
CA ALA A 67 0.08 8.27 -12.53
C ALA A 67 -0.46 7.78 -11.17
N ILE A 68 0.38 7.07 -10.44
CA ILE A 68 0.25 6.88 -8.99
C ILE A 68 1.11 7.93 -8.31
N ARG A 69 0.51 8.87 -7.57
CA ARG A 69 1.20 10.00 -6.93
C ARG A 69 1.28 9.78 -5.43
N LEU A 70 2.47 9.91 -4.86
CA LEU A 70 2.70 9.84 -3.41
C LEU A 70 3.17 11.22 -2.93
N LEU A 71 2.49 11.76 -1.93
CA LEU A 71 2.71 13.12 -1.44
C LEU A 71 2.80 13.11 0.09
N ILE A 72 3.82 13.78 0.62
CA ILE A 72 3.84 14.21 2.01
C ILE A 72 3.03 15.51 2.11
N ASP A 73 1.97 15.48 2.89
CA ASP A 73 0.97 16.54 3.00
C ASP A 73 0.52 16.64 4.48
N PRO A 74 1.15 17.53 5.26
CA PRO A 74 0.82 17.73 6.68
C PRO A 74 -0.65 18.10 6.93
N GLU A 75 -1.35 18.63 5.94
CA GLU A 75 -2.76 19.03 6.06
C GLU A 75 -3.72 17.84 6.11
N VAL A 76 -3.24 16.61 5.85
CA VAL A 76 -4.04 15.38 5.97
C VAL A 76 -4.43 15.11 7.44
N GLY A 77 -3.63 15.56 8.41
CA GLY A 77 -3.95 15.48 9.84
C GLY A 77 -2.74 15.44 10.77
N ASP A 78 -2.99 15.46 12.07
CA ASP A 78 -1.95 15.56 13.10
C ASP A 78 -1.32 14.21 13.51
N ASP A 79 -1.72 13.09 12.91
CA ASP A 79 -1.21 11.75 13.20
C ASP A 79 -0.29 11.29 12.05
N ASP A 80 0.97 10.99 12.36
CA ASP A 80 1.97 10.54 11.37
C ASP A 80 1.56 9.27 10.60
N GLU A 81 0.67 8.46 11.16
CA GLU A 81 0.14 7.24 10.54
C GLU A 81 -1.17 7.46 9.76
N ALA A 82 -1.73 8.69 9.78
CA ALA A 82 -2.91 9.04 9.00
C ALA A 82 -2.60 9.09 7.50
N TYR A 83 -3.59 8.78 6.67
CA TYR A 83 -3.47 8.94 5.23
C TYR A 83 -4.82 9.16 4.56
N ARG A 84 -4.75 9.71 3.36
CA ARG A 84 -5.84 9.80 2.41
C ARG A 84 -5.45 9.15 1.09
N LEU A 85 -6.35 8.36 0.53
CA LEU A 85 -6.22 7.71 -0.77
C LEU A 85 -7.40 8.10 -1.65
N ASP A 86 -7.12 8.78 -2.75
CA ASP A 86 -8.10 9.13 -3.78
C ASP A 86 -7.78 8.36 -5.07
N VAL A 87 -8.76 7.63 -5.59
CA VAL A 87 -8.67 6.84 -6.81
C VAL A 87 -9.78 7.26 -7.75
N ASN A 88 -9.41 7.65 -8.97
CA ASN A 88 -10.33 7.86 -10.08
C ASN A 88 -9.81 7.15 -11.34
N ALA A 89 -10.53 7.26 -12.45
CA ALA A 89 -10.16 6.57 -13.68
C ALA A 89 -8.78 6.98 -14.28
N GLU A 90 -8.25 8.15 -13.90
CA GLU A 90 -7.03 8.74 -14.49
C GLU A 90 -5.82 8.67 -13.54
N THR A 91 -6.06 8.72 -12.23
CA THR A 91 -5.01 8.90 -11.22
C THR A 91 -5.31 8.15 -9.93
N VAL A 92 -4.24 7.77 -9.26
CA VAL A 92 -4.24 7.28 -7.88
C VAL A 92 -3.38 8.25 -7.06
N ILE A 93 -3.92 8.83 -6.00
CA ILE A 93 -3.22 9.83 -5.18
C ILE A 93 -3.21 9.36 -3.73
N LEU A 94 -2.01 9.18 -3.18
CA LEU A 94 -1.76 8.84 -1.78
C LEU A 94 -1.14 10.06 -1.09
N ARG A 95 -1.78 10.52 -0.03
CA ARG A 95 -1.32 11.65 0.78
C ARG A 95 -1.22 11.24 2.24
N ALA A 96 -0.18 11.67 2.92
CA ALA A 96 -0.07 11.48 4.37
C ALA A 96 0.81 12.57 5.00
N PRO A 97 0.66 12.86 6.30
CA PRO A 97 1.50 13.83 7.01
C PRO A 97 2.97 13.41 7.08
N ALA A 98 3.22 12.09 7.10
CA ALA A 98 4.55 11.51 7.20
C ALA A 98 4.68 10.20 6.42
N LEU A 99 5.91 9.70 6.32
CA LEU A 99 6.23 8.46 5.60
C LEU A 99 5.49 7.22 6.15
N ALA A 100 5.20 7.19 7.46
CA ALA A 100 4.45 6.10 8.09
C ALA A 100 3.01 6.00 7.56
N GLY A 101 2.32 7.12 7.42
CA GLY A 101 0.99 7.17 6.80
C GLY A 101 1.02 6.79 5.33
N LEU A 102 2.02 7.24 4.56
CA LEU A 102 2.19 6.80 3.17
C LEU A 102 2.37 5.29 3.09
N PHE A 103 3.19 4.71 3.97
CA PHE A 103 3.39 3.27 4.04
C PHE A 103 2.07 2.51 4.28
N HIS A 104 1.21 3.02 5.18
CA HIS A 104 -0.11 2.44 5.42
C HIS A 104 -1.06 2.59 4.23
N ALA A 105 -0.99 3.72 3.52
CA ALA A 105 -1.72 3.94 2.28
C ALA A 105 -1.31 2.93 1.20
N LEU A 106 -0.02 2.57 1.10
CA LEU A 106 0.44 1.51 0.19
C LEU A 106 -0.24 0.18 0.51
N GLN A 107 -0.39 -0.18 1.79
CA GLN A 107 -1.02 -1.44 2.17
C GLN A 107 -2.49 -1.47 1.78
N THR A 108 -3.20 -0.36 1.96
CA THR A 108 -4.58 -0.22 1.51
C THR A 108 -4.70 -0.30 0.00
N LEU A 109 -3.84 0.41 -0.75
CA LEU A 109 -3.82 0.36 -2.21
C LEU A 109 -3.63 -1.08 -2.72
N ARG A 110 -2.73 -1.86 -2.09
CA ARG A 110 -2.50 -3.26 -2.46
C ARG A 110 -3.72 -4.14 -2.21
N GLN A 111 -4.49 -3.88 -1.15
CA GLN A 111 -5.72 -4.63 -0.87
C GLN A 111 -6.87 -4.28 -1.81
N LEU A 112 -6.80 -3.12 -2.50
CA LEU A 112 -7.76 -2.75 -3.52
C LEU A 112 -7.47 -3.39 -4.89
N LEU A 113 -6.28 -3.95 -5.09
CA LEU A 113 -5.92 -4.71 -6.29
C LEU A 113 -6.39 -6.18 -6.16
N PRO A 114 -6.52 -6.90 -7.29
CA PRO A 114 -6.72 -8.34 -7.28
C PRO A 114 -5.67 -9.07 -6.41
N PRO A 115 -6.05 -10.14 -5.67
CA PRO A 115 -5.17 -10.83 -4.72
C PRO A 115 -3.90 -11.41 -5.36
N GLU A 116 -3.90 -11.63 -6.67
CA GLU A 116 -2.74 -12.03 -7.46
C GLU A 116 -1.56 -11.06 -7.32
N ILE A 117 -1.80 -9.80 -6.93
CA ILE A 117 -0.75 -8.80 -6.71
C ILE A 117 0.24 -9.21 -5.62
N TYR A 118 -0.15 -10.11 -4.70
CA TYR A 118 0.72 -10.62 -3.64
C TYR A 118 1.64 -11.75 -4.11
N GLY A 119 1.51 -12.20 -5.36
CA GLY A 119 2.34 -13.23 -5.97
C GLY A 119 3.77 -12.76 -6.24
N ALA A 120 4.73 -13.69 -6.15
CA ALA A 120 6.14 -13.43 -6.44
C ALA A 120 6.51 -13.74 -7.90
N SER A 121 5.54 -13.90 -8.79
CA SER A 121 5.75 -14.31 -10.18
C SER A 121 4.76 -13.62 -11.09
N LEU A 122 5.18 -13.41 -12.35
CA LEU A 122 4.38 -12.75 -13.38
C LEU A 122 3.03 -13.44 -13.56
N VAL A 123 1.97 -12.64 -13.58
CA VAL A 123 0.61 -13.08 -13.87
C VAL A 123 0.24 -12.56 -15.25
N THR A 124 -0.01 -13.47 -16.20
CA THR A 124 -0.38 -13.12 -17.58
C THR A 124 -1.90 -12.89 -17.70
N ASP A 125 -2.29 -12.11 -18.70
CA ASP A 125 -3.70 -11.88 -19.07
C ASP A 125 -4.59 -11.29 -17.95
N MET A 126 -3.97 -10.66 -16.95
CA MET A 126 -4.68 -10.00 -15.86
C MET A 126 -4.88 -8.50 -16.14
N ARG A 127 -6.13 -8.04 -15.97
CA ARG A 127 -6.45 -6.62 -15.94
C ARG A 127 -6.37 -6.10 -14.51
N TRP A 128 -5.30 -5.37 -14.20
CA TRP A 128 -5.09 -4.76 -12.89
C TRP A 128 -5.98 -3.54 -12.71
N THR A 129 -7.10 -3.70 -12.01
CA THR A 129 -8.05 -2.60 -11.73
C THR A 129 -8.07 -2.25 -10.26
N ILE A 130 -8.16 -0.96 -9.96
CA ILE A 130 -8.37 -0.42 -8.61
C ILE A 130 -9.74 0.28 -8.63
N PRO A 131 -10.70 -0.07 -7.76
CA PRO A 131 -11.99 0.61 -7.70
C PRO A 131 -11.80 2.11 -7.43
N GLY A 132 -12.63 2.94 -8.05
CA GLY A 132 -12.64 4.37 -7.78
C GLY A 132 -13.18 4.61 -6.37
N VAL A 133 -12.37 5.18 -5.49
CA VAL A 133 -12.67 5.38 -4.07
C VAL A 133 -11.97 6.61 -3.51
N THR A 134 -12.58 7.22 -2.49
CA THR A 134 -11.89 8.08 -1.53
C THR A 134 -11.89 7.39 -0.17
N ILE A 135 -10.70 7.25 0.42
CA ILE A 135 -10.47 6.62 1.71
C ILE A 135 -9.70 7.59 2.59
N GLU A 136 -10.18 7.80 3.81
CA GLU A 136 -9.43 8.47 4.88
C GLU A 136 -9.29 7.49 6.04
N ASP A 137 -8.08 7.38 6.58
CA ASP A 137 -7.80 6.41 7.61
C ASP A 137 -6.71 6.89 8.55
N ARG A 138 -6.76 6.39 9.78
CA ARG A 138 -5.77 6.60 10.83
C ARG A 138 -5.98 5.58 11.93
N PRO A 139 -4.94 5.19 12.67
CA PRO A 139 -5.12 4.25 13.76
C PRO A 139 -5.93 4.86 14.90
N ARG A 140 -6.77 4.03 15.55
CA ARG A 140 -7.40 4.40 16.82
C ARG A 140 -6.41 4.34 17.99
N PHE A 141 -5.44 3.43 17.93
CA PHE A 141 -4.45 3.20 18.98
C PHE A 141 -3.04 3.28 18.40
N PRO A 142 -2.13 4.02 19.06
CA PRO A 142 -0.76 4.20 18.56
C PRO A 142 0.11 2.95 18.70
N TRP A 143 -0.29 1.97 19.53
CA TRP A 143 0.46 0.74 19.72
C TRP A 143 -0.31 -0.47 19.19
N ARG A 144 0.17 -1.09 18.12
CA ARG A 144 -0.43 -2.27 17.49
C ARG A 144 0.66 -3.29 17.25
N GLY A 145 0.77 -4.25 18.17
CA GLY A 145 1.90 -5.17 18.24
C GLY A 145 1.57 -6.63 17.90
N GLY A 146 2.52 -7.32 17.26
CA GLY A 146 2.56 -8.78 17.17
C GLY A 146 3.71 -9.35 17.99
N HIS A 147 3.48 -10.42 18.74
CA HIS A 147 4.50 -11.11 19.55
C HIS A 147 4.92 -12.43 18.90
N LEU A 148 6.23 -12.66 18.80
CA LEU A 148 6.80 -13.93 18.33
C LEU A 148 7.85 -14.43 19.31
N ASP A 149 7.57 -15.61 19.90
CA ASP A 149 8.50 -16.39 20.72
C ASP A 149 9.32 -17.31 19.81
N VAL A 150 10.64 -17.12 19.79
CA VAL A 150 11.58 -17.97 19.06
C VAL A 150 12.52 -18.76 19.98
N SER A 151 12.38 -18.64 21.29
CA SER A 151 13.25 -19.32 22.26
C SER A 151 12.82 -20.76 22.49
N ARG A 152 11.51 -21.04 22.44
CA ARG A 152 10.96 -22.41 22.58
C ARG A 152 11.07 -23.23 21.30
N HIS A 153 10.91 -22.58 20.15
CA HIS A 153 11.04 -23.18 18.83
C HIS A 153 11.75 -22.21 17.89
N PHE A 154 12.84 -22.64 17.28
CA PHE A 154 13.61 -21.78 16.38
C PHE A 154 12.93 -21.65 15.02
N PHE A 155 12.79 -20.40 14.55
CA PHE A 155 12.29 -20.08 13.22
C PHE A 155 13.41 -19.51 12.34
N PRO A 156 13.51 -19.94 11.07
CA PRO A 156 14.52 -19.39 10.16
C PRO A 156 14.23 -17.91 9.83
N ALA A 157 15.26 -17.14 9.52
CA ALA A 157 15.14 -15.69 9.29
C ALA A 157 14.11 -15.30 8.20
N HIS A 158 13.97 -16.13 7.15
CA HIS A 158 12.98 -15.87 6.09
C HIS A 158 11.54 -15.96 6.60
N TYR A 159 11.26 -16.83 7.57
CA TYR A 159 9.95 -16.93 8.21
C TYR A 159 9.65 -15.67 9.02
N ILE A 160 10.62 -15.19 9.81
CA ILE A 160 10.47 -13.99 10.63
C ILE A 160 10.23 -12.76 9.76
N LYS A 161 10.98 -12.61 8.66
CA LYS A 161 10.75 -11.54 7.67
C LYS A 161 9.34 -11.60 7.09
N ARG A 162 8.89 -12.79 6.66
CA ARG A 162 7.53 -12.99 6.16
C ARG A 162 6.47 -12.65 7.20
N TYR A 163 6.71 -12.97 8.47
CA TYR A 163 5.82 -12.61 9.57
C TYR A 163 5.72 -11.09 9.75
N ILE A 164 6.86 -10.38 9.71
CA ILE A 164 6.90 -8.92 9.75
C ILE A 164 6.17 -8.31 8.54
N ASP A 165 6.33 -8.87 7.33
CA ASP A 165 5.60 -8.42 6.15
C ASP A 165 4.09 -8.55 6.31
N LEU A 166 3.63 -9.64 6.93
CA LEU A 166 2.21 -9.86 7.23
C LEU A 166 1.70 -8.87 8.29
N LEU A 167 2.48 -8.60 9.34
CA LEU A 167 2.15 -7.57 10.32
C LEU A 167 2.01 -6.19 9.65
N ALA A 168 2.98 -5.85 8.80
CA ALA A 168 3.00 -4.60 8.06
C ALA A 168 1.79 -4.46 7.13
N LEU A 169 1.42 -5.51 6.39
CA LEU A 169 0.22 -5.53 5.52
C LEU A 169 -1.06 -5.20 6.30
N HIS A 170 -1.14 -5.61 7.57
CA HIS A 170 -2.26 -5.35 8.47
C HIS A 170 -2.05 -4.11 9.36
N LYS A 171 -1.09 -3.24 9.01
CA LYS A 171 -0.80 -1.96 9.68
C LYS A 171 -0.42 -2.10 11.17
N PHE A 172 0.13 -3.25 11.57
CA PHE A 172 0.84 -3.36 12.84
C PHE A 172 2.14 -2.57 12.79
N ASN A 173 2.47 -1.88 13.88
CA ASN A 173 3.61 -0.97 13.95
C ASN A 173 4.63 -1.34 15.04
N ARG A 174 4.41 -2.46 15.73
CA ARG A 174 5.34 -3.01 16.73
C ARG A 174 5.51 -4.50 16.51
N PHE A 175 6.76 -4.96 16.49
CA PHE A 175 7.11 -6.37 16.52
C PHE A 175 7.82 -6.66 17.84
N HIS A 176 7.16 -7.41 18.71
CA HIS A 176 7.75 -7.85 19.97
C HIS A 176 8.40 -9.21 19.77
N TRP A 177 9.72 -9.23 19.77
CA TRP A 177 10.50 -10.42 19.51
C TRP A 177 11.07 -10.98 20.81
N HIS A 178 10.55 -12.13 21.25
CA HIS A 178 11.03 -12.81 22.44
C HIS A 178 12.13 -13.81 22.06
N LEU A 179 13.38 -13.45 22.40
CA LEU A 179 14.59 -14.12 21.92
C LEU A 179 15.16 -15.17 22.89
N THR A 180 14.79 -15.11 24.17
CA THR A 180 15.42 -15.89 25.24
C THR A 180 14.37 -16.32 26.26
N ASP A 181 14.35 -17.61 26.63
CA ASP A 181 13.52 -18.20 27.70
C ASP A 181 14.32 -19.30 28.42
#